data_AF-A0A8B7RS17-F1
#
_entry.id   AF-A0A8B7RS17-F1
#
_cell.length_a   1.000
_cell.length_b   1.000
_cell.length_c   1.000
_cell.angle_alpha   90.00
_cell.angle_beta   90.00
_cell.angle_gamma   90.00
#
_symmetry.space_group_name_H-M   'P 1'
#
loop_
_entity.id
_entity.type
_entity.pdbx_description
1 polymer ?
#
loop_
_entity_poly.entity_id
_entity_poly.type
_entity_poly.pdbx_seq_one_letter_code
_entity_poly.pdbx_strand_id
1 'polypeptide(L)'
;MVSLLFTVATFPFSIWMCIKIVKEYERAIIFRLGRIVQGGAKGPGLFFVLPCTDSFIKVDMRTISFDIPPQEILTKDSVTVSVDGVVYYRVQNATLAVANITNADSATRLLAQTTLRNVLGTKNLSEILSDREEIAHNMQSTLDDATDDWGIKVQRVEIKDVKLPVQLQRAMAAEAEASREARAKVIAAEGEMNASRALKEASLVITESPAALQLRYLQTLTTIAAEKNSTIIFPLPIDMMQGIMGAKK
;
A
#
# COMPACT_ATOMS: atom_id res chain seq x y z
N MET A 1 -40.91 -55.07 26.90
CA MET A 1 -41.01 -54.97 25.43
C MET A 1 -41.08 -53.54 24.93
N VAL A 2 -41.96 -52.69 25.48
CA VAL A 2 -42.13 -51.29 25.03
C VAL A 2 -40.84 -50.46 25.11
N SER A 3 -40.06 -50.60 26.18
CA SER A 3 -38.76 -49.91 26.34
C SER A 3 -37.73 -50.28 25.27
N LEU A 4 -37.65 -51.56 24.91
CA LEU A 4 -36.73 -52.08 23.89
C LEU A 4 -37.10 -51.57 22.48
N LEU A 5 -38.40 -51.47 22.21
CA LEU A 5 -38.93 -51.01 20.93
C LEU A 5 -38.67 -49.51 20.72
N PHE A 6 -38.80 -48.70 21.78
CA PHE A 6 -38.40 -47.29 21.77
C PHE A 6 -36.89 -47.08 21.62
N THR A 7 -36.04 -47.93 22.24
CA THR A 7 -34.58 -47.80 22.09
C THR A 7 -34.15 -48.13 20.67
N VAL A 8 -34.64 -49.23 20.09
CA VAL A 8 -34.32 -49.62 18.71
C VAL A 8 -34.81 -48.58 17.69
N ALA A 9 -35.99 -47.97 17.92
CA ALA A 9 -36.52 -46.93 17.04
C ALA A 9 -35.74 -45.60 17.12
N THR A 10 -35.23 -45.22 18.30
CA THR A 10 -34.51 -43.95 18.51
C THR A 10 -33.02 -44.04 18.21
N PHE A 11 -32.44 -45.24 18.22
CA PHE A 11 -31.02 -45.48 17.93
C PHE A 11 -30.54 -44.99 16.54
N PRO A 12 -31.23 -45.28 15.42
CA PRO A 12 -30.80 -44.77 14.11
C PRO A 12 -30.89 -43.24 14.01
N PHE A 13 -31.88 -42.63 14.70
CA PHE A 13 -32.05 -41.18 14.74
C PHE A 13 -30.95 -40.50 15.57
N SER A 14 -30.52 -41.12 16.68
CA SER A 14 -29.44 -40.57 17.51
C SER A 14 -28.08 -40.66 16.83
N ILE A 15 -27.77 -41.78 16.14
CA ILE A 15 -26.52 -41.95 15.39
C ILE A 15 -26.37 -40.89 14.30
N TRP A 16 -27.45 -40.61 13.57
CA TRP A 16 -27.39 -39.61 12.50
C TRP A 16 -27.14 -38.19 13.05
N MET A 17 -27.67 -37.88 14.23
CA MET A 17 -27.45 -36.60 14.93
C MET A 17 -25.99 -36.45 15.42
N CYS A 18 -25.34 -37.55 15.77
CA CYS A 18 -23.95 -37.59 16.24
C CYS A 18 -22.91 -37.37 15.14
N ILE A 19 -23.28 -37.51 13.87
CA ILE A 19 -22.37 -37.31 12.74
C ILE A 19 -22.31 -35.82 12.38
N LYS A 20 -21.13 -35.21 12.53
CA LYS A 20 -20.87 -33.83 12.10
C LYS A 20 -19.74 -33.78 11.08
N ILE A 21 -19.95 -32.97 10.04
CA ILE A 21 -19.00 -32.75 8.95
C ILE A 21 -18.32 -31.39 9.16
N VAL A 22 -16.98 -31.42 9.14
CA VAL A 22 -16.12 -30.24 9.20
C VAL A 22 -15.51 -30.02 7.83
N LYS A 23 -15.59 -28.79 7.33
CA LYS A 23 -15.05 -28.42 6.01
C LYS A 23 -13.53 -28.36 6.06
N GLU A 24 -12.88 -28.43 4.89
CA GLU A 24 -11.42 -28.48 4.80
C GLU A 24 -10.70 -27.28 5.43
N TYR A 25 -11.31 -26.09 5.30
CA TYR A 25 -10.81 -24.83 5.84
C TYR A 25 -11.21 -24.59 7.31
N GLU A 26 -12.02 -25.47 7.90
CA GLU A 26 -12.43 -25.41 9.30
C GLU A 26 -11.59 -26.38 10.14
N ARG A 27 -11.35 -26.02 11.39
CA ARG A 27 -10.84 -26.91 12.42
C ARG A 27 -11.86 -27.03 13.53
N ALA A 28 -12.08 -28.26 13.99
CA ALA A 28 -13.02 -28.55 15.05
C ALA A 28 -12.30 -28.82 16.36
N ILE A 29 -12.78 -28.17 17.42
CA ILE A 29 -12.36 -28.40 18.79
C ILE A 29 -13.52 -29.04 19.52
N ILE A 30 -13.27 -30.22 20.06
CA ILE A 30 -14.26 -31.00 20.81
C ILE A 30 -13.86 -30.95 22.27
N PHE A 31 -14.77 -30.43 23.10
CA PHE A 31 -14.66 -30.43 24.55
C PHE A 31 -15.49 -31.57 25.09
N ARG A 32 -14.86 -32.60 25.65
CA ARG A 32 -15.55 -33.71 26.30
C ARG A 32 -15.47 -33.51 27.81
N LEU A 33 -16.63 -33.34 28.45
CA LEU A 33 -16.71 -33.11 29.91
C LEU A 33 -15.79 -31.96 30.38
N GLY A 34 -15.71 -30.88 29.60
CA GLY A 34 -14.90 -29.69 29.90
C GLY A 34 -13.39 -29.82 29.62
N ARG A 35 -12.90 -30.97 29.13
CA ARG A 35 -11.50 -31.14 28.69
C ARG A 35 -11.39 -31.21 27.18
N ILE A 36 -10.33 -30.65 26.63
CA ILE A 36 -10.00 -30.79 25.21
C ILE A 36 -9.64 -32.26 24.96
N VAL A 37 -10.27 -32.87 23.95
CA VAL A 37 -10.01 -34.27 23.59
C VAL A 37 -8.52 -34.46 23.22
N GLN A 38 -7.93 -35.57 23.68
CA GLN A 38 -6.55 -35.94 23.35
C GLN A 38 -6.35 -35.94 21.82
N GLY A 39 -5.42 -35.11 21.35
CA GLY A 39 -5.18 -34.85 19.92
C GLY A 39 -5.43 -33.40 19.47
N GLY A 40 -5.99 -32.53 20.33
CA GLY A 40 -6.12 -31.10 20.03
C GLY A 40 -7.12 -30.80 18.92
N ALA A 41 -6.81 -29.81 18.07
CA ALA A 41 -7.65 -29.41 16.94
C ALA A 41 -7.70 -30.53 15.91
N LYS A 42 -8.88 -31.12 15.71
CA LYS A 42 -9.05 -32.18 14.71
C LYS A 42 -9.12 -31.57 13.31
N GLY A 43 -8.48 -32.26 12.37
CA GLY A 43 -8.44 -31.91 10.94
C GLY A 43 -9.83 -31.95 10.28
N PRO A 44 -9.91 -31.84 8.96
CA PRO A 44 -11.20 -31.89 8.28
C PRO A 44 -11.68 -33.33 8.15
N GLY A 45 -13.00 -33.54 8.15
CA GLY A 45 -13.59 -34.88 8.06
C GLY A 45 -14.86 -35.07 8.88
N LEU A 46 -15.24 -36.34 9.00
CA LEU A 46 -16.38 -36.78 9.78
C LEU A 46 -15.97 -37.00 11.24
N PHE A 47 -16.67 -36.36 12.17
CA PHE A 47 -16.47 -36.57 13.59
C PHE A 47 -17.76 -37.06 14.25
N PHE A 48 -17.59 -38.00 15.18
CA PHE A 48 -18.64 -38.45 16.06
C PHE A 48 -18.63 -37.60 17.33
N VAL A 49 -19.69 -36.81 17.53
CA VAL A 49 -19.84 -35.89 18.66
C VAL A 49 -21.09 -36.30 19.43
N LEU A 50 -20.96 -36.58 20.72
CA LEU A 50 -22.12 -36.92 21.57
C LEU A 50 -22.85 -35.63 22.01
N PRO A 51 -24.15 -35.47 21.70
CA PRO A 51 -24.86 -34.20 21.88
C PRO A 51 -25.06 -33.74 23.33
N CYS A 52 -24.80 -34.59 24.34
CA CYS A 52 -24.97 -34.24 25.76
C CYS A 52 -23.65 -34.06 26.52
N THR A 53 -22.55 -34.69 26.09
CA THR A 53 -21.27 -34.65 26.81
C THR A 53 -20.19 -33.85 26.09
N ASP A 54 -20.35 -33.68 24.78
CA ASP A 54 -19.34 -33.10 23.92
C ASP A 54 -19.83 -31.75 23.38
N SER A 55 -19.10 -30.67 23.68
CA SER A 55 -19.30 -29.36 23.02
C SER A 55 -18.38 -29.25 21.82
N PHE A 56 -18.87 -28.66 20.73
CA PHE A 56 -18.18 -28.59 19.47
C PHE A 56 -18.08 -27.14 18.98
N ILE A 57 -16.85 -26.68 18.74
CA ILE A 57 -16.57 -25.33 18.23
C ILE A 57 -15.80 -25.45 16.92
N LYS A 58 -16.27 -24.74 15.90
CA LYS A 58 -15.61 -24.63 14.59
C LYS A 58 -14.83 -23.33 14.54
N VAL A 59 -13.58 -23.41 14.12
CA VAL A 59 -12.71 -22.25 13.89
C VAL A 59 -12.33 -22.23 12.42
N ASP A 60 -12.54 -21.09 11.77
CA ASP A 60 -12.10 -20.88 10.39
C ASP A 60 -10.61 -20.54 10.37
N MET A 61 -9.84 -21.24 9.52
CA MET A 61 -8.39 -21.05 9.40
C MET A 61 -8.03 -20.10 8.25
N ARG A 62 -9.01 -19.57 7.53
CA ARG A 62 -8.79 -18.61 6.43
C ARG A 62 -8.35 -17.25 6.94
N THR A 63 -7.68 -16.51 6.06
CA THR A 63 -7.38 -15.10 6.30
C THR A 63 -8.68 -14.31 6.39
N ILE A 64 -8.82 -13.58 7.47
CA ILE A 64 -9.88 -12.62 7.71
C ILE A 64 -9.28 -11.24 7.92
N SER A 65 -10.01 -10.23 7.48
CA SER A 65 -9.62 -8.83 7.62
C SER A 65 -10.55 -8.12 8.56
N PHE A 66 -10.02 -7.16 9.31
CA PHE A 66 -10.84 -6.20 10.02
C PHE A 66 -10.26 -4.80 9.92
N ASP A 67 -11.16 -3.82 9.92
CA ASP A 67 -10.81 -2.41 9.94
C ASP A 67 -10.52 -1.96 11.38
N ILE A 68 -9.43 -1.21 11.52
CA ILE A 68 -9.13 -0.41 12.70
C ILE A 68 -9.91 0.90 12.56
N PRO A 69 -10.78 1.26 13.53
CA PRO A 69 -11.52 2.50 13.46
C PRO A 69 -10.57 3.71 13.50
N PRO A 70 -10.92 4.82 12.82
CA PRO A 70 -10.08 6.03 12.78
C PRO A 70 -9.65 6.48 14.18
N GLN A 71 -8.35 6.67 14.37
CA GLN A 71 -7.75 7.15 15.62
C GLN A 71 -7.22 8.56 15.44
N GLU A 72 -7.68 9.50 16.28
CA GLU A 72 -7.06 10.81 16.40
C GLU A 72 -5.84 10.72 17.31
N ILE A 73 -4.68 11.07 16.76
CA ILE A 73 -3.39 10.98 17.44
C ILE A 73 -2.56 12.23 17.19
N LEU A 74 -1.65 12.50 18.12
CA LEU A 74 -0.61 13.51 17.97
C LEU A 74 0.67 12.83 17.54
N THR A 75 1.25 13.26 16.43
CA THR A 75 2.54 12.79 15.93
C THR A 75 3.70 13.42 16.71
N LYS A 76 4.92 12.95 16.48
CA LYS A 76 6.13 13.46 17.15
C LYS A 76 6.38 14.96 16.91
N ASP A 77 5.99 15.48 15.75
CA ASP A 77 6.04 16.88 15.35
C ASP A 77 4.81 17.70 15.81
N SER A 78 4.02 17.16 16.75
CA SER A 78 2.85 17.84 17.32
C SER A 78 1.75 18.18 16.32
N VAL A 79 1.57 17.35 15.29
CA VAL A 79 0.47 17.47 14.33
C VAL A 79 -0.64 16.49 14.71
N THR A 80 -1.88 16.98 14.74
CA THR A 80 -3.04 16.11 14.91
C THR A 80 -3.40 15.45 13.59
N VAL A 81 -3.43 14.12 13.57
CA VAL A 81 -3.82 13.33 12.40
C VAL A 81 -4.82 12.25 12.79
N SER A 82 -5.74 11.95 11.87
CA SER A 82 -6.68 10.85 12.00
C SER A 82 -6.28 9.74 11.03
N VAL A 83 -5.91 8.58 11.57
CA VAL A 83 -5.42 7.44 10.76
C VAL A 83 -6.30 6.23 10.99
N ASP A 84 -6.64 5.55 9.89
CA ASP A 84 -7.27 4.24 9.90
C ASP A 84 -6.41 3.20 9.15
N GLY A 85 -6.77 1.93 9.31
CA GLY A 85 -6.01 0.83 8.74
C GLY A 85 -6.77 -0.48 8.76
N VAL A 86 -6.19 -1.49 8.13
CA VAL A 86 -6.76 -2.84 8.01
C VAL A 86 -5.72 -3.85 8.44
N VAL A 87 -6.14 -4.84 9.22
CA VAL A 87 -5.28 -5.96 9.64
C VAL A 87 -5.80 -7.23 9.00
N TYR A 88 -4.90 -7.94 8.32
CA TYR A 88 -5.13 -9.26 7.77
C TYR A 88 -4.47 -10.29 8.69
N TYR A 89 -5.28 -11.17 9.25
CA TYR A 89 -4.79 -12.23 10.13
C TYR A 89 -5.48 -13.55 9.83
N ARG A 90 -4.88 -14.64 10.29
CA ARG A 90 -5.50 -15.97 10.25
C ARG A 90 -5.21 -16.69 11.55
N VAL A 91 -6.10 -17.61 11.92
CA VAL A 91 -5.80 -18.53 13.02
C VAL A 91 -4.74 -19.53 12.54
N GLN A 92 -3.64 -19.67 13.26
CA GLN A 92 -2.62 -20.69 13.03
C GLN A 92 -2.84 -21.91 13.92
N ASN A 93 -3.24 -21.68 15.18
CA ASN A 93 -3.53 -22.75 16.13
C ASN A 93 -4.90 -22.55 16.77
N ALA A 94 -5.89 -23.32 16.30
CA ALA A 94 -7.26 -23.25 16.81
C ALA A 94 -7.36 -23.59 18.31
N THR A 95 -6.53 -24.51 18.83
CA THR A 95 -6.59 -24.84 20.27
C THR A 95 -6.20 -23.68 21.16
N LEU A 96 -5.14 -22.94 20.81
CA LEU A 96 -4.72 -21.76 21.57
C LEU A 96 -5.74 -20.64 21.44
N ALA A 97 -6.28 -20.42 20.23
CA ALA A 97 -7.25 -19.37 19.97
C ALA A 97 -8.55 -19.50 20.78
N VAL A 98 -8.96 -20.72 21.12
CA VAL A 98 -10.16 -20.97 21.94
C VAL A 98 -9.85 -21.14 23.42
N ALA A 99 -8.64 -21.62 23.77
CA ALA A 99 -8.28 -21.89 25.16
C ALA A 99 -7.75 -20.65 25.90
N ASN A 100 -6.94 -19.82 25.23
CA ASN A 100 -6.17 -18.75 25.87
C ASN A 100 -6.95 -17.44 26.00
N ILE A 101 -8.02 -17.25 25.21
CA ILE A 101 -8.77 -16.00 25.21
C ILE A 101 -10.25 -16.22 24.93
N THR A 102 -11.10 -15.47 25.65
CA THR A 102 -12.56 -15.55 25.48
C THR A 102 -13.00 -15.03 24.12
N ASN A 103 -12.43 -13.89 23.69
CA ASN A 103 -12.75 -13.21 22.42
C ASN A 103 -11.46 -12.69 21.77
N ALA A 104 -10.82 -13.53 20.95
CA ALA A 104 -9.56 -13.19 20.28
C ALA A 104 -9.71 -11.98 19.34
N ASP A 105 -10.82 -11.91 18.60
CA ASP A 105 -11.12 -10.83 17.65
C ASP A 105 -11.16 -9.46 18.34
N SER A 106 -11.86 -9.35 19.47
CA SER A 106 -12.01 -8.09 20.20
C SER A 106 -10.69 -7.64 20.83
N ALA A 107 -9.92 -8.57 21.41
CA ALA A 107 -8.63 -8.27 21.98
C ALA A 107 -7.62 -7.83 20.92
N THR A 108 -7.58 -8.51 19.78
CA THR A 108 -6.72 -8.16 18.63
C THR A 108 -7.07 -6.78 18.08
N ARG A 109 -8.36 -6.41 18.03
CA ARG A 109 -8.79 -5.06 17.63
C ARG A 109 -8.29 -3.97 18.57
N LEU A 110 -8.41 -4.18 19.88
CA LEU A 110 -7.93 -3.22 20.89
C LEU A 110 -6.41 -3.09 20.87
N LEU A 111 -5.72 -4.22 20.71
CA LEU A 111 -4.27 -4.25 20.57
C LEU A 111 -3.83 -3.50 19.31
N ALA A 112 -4.46 -3.75 18.16
CA ALA A 112 -4.20 -3.03 16.92
C ALA A 112 -4.36 -1.50 17.05
N GLN A 113 -5.41 -1.04 17.75
CA GLN A 113 -5.61 0.39 18.03
C GLN A 113 -4.49 0.98 18.89
N THR A 114 -4.07 0.24 19.93
CA THR A 114 -3.03 0.68 20.85
C THR A 114 -1.66 0.71 20.16
N THR A 115 -1.34 -0.31 19.38
CA THR A 115 -0.11 -0.39 18.60
C THR A 115 -0.06 0.69 17.52
N LEU A 116 -1.17 0.94 16.80
CA LEU A 116 -1.27 2.02 15.82
C LEU A 116 -0.96 3.37 16.48
N ARG A 117 -1.55 3.65 17.65
CA ARG A 117 -1.32 4.88 18.40
C ARG A 117 0.14 5.02 18.84
N ASN A 118 0.74 3.96 19.37
CA ASN A 118 2.10 3.98 19.88
C ASN A 118 3.13 4.18 18.75
N VAL A 119 3.01 3.43 17.65
CA VAL A 119 3.95 3.53 16.53
C VAL A 119 3.85 4.90 15.87
N LEU A 120 2.64 5.36 15.55
CA LEU A 120 2.46 6.65 14.89
C LEU A 120 2.83 7.85 15.79
N GLY A 121 2.66 7.73 17.11
CA GLY A 121 3.10 8.76 18.06
C GLY A 121 4.62 8.96 18.11
N THR A 122 5.41 7.95 17.69
CA THR A 122 6.88 8.04 17.63
C THR A 122 7.43 8.54 16.29
N LYS A 123 6.57 8.63 15.27
CA LYS A 123 6.93 9.00 13.90
C LYS A 123 6.51 10.44 13.59
N ASN A 124 7.21 11.06 12.65
CA ASN A 124 6.88 12.40 12.14
C ASN A 124 5.80 12.33 11.06
N LEU A 125 5.11 13.44 10.78
CA LEU A 125 4.09 13.49 9.72
C LEU A 125 4.65 13.10 8.34
N SER A 126 5.85 13.58 8.00
CA SER A 126 6.50 13.30 6.72
C SER A 126 6.79 11.81 6.51
N GLU A 127 7.22 11.12 7.58
CA GLU A 127 7.48 9.68 7.59
C GLU A 127 6.16 8.90 7.45
N ILE A 128 5.09 9.34 8.11
CA ILE A 128 3.76 8.73 7.99
C ILE A 128 3.21 8.85 6.55
N LEU A 129 3.54 9.94 5.85
CA LEU A 129 3.11 10.14 4.47
C LEU A 129 3.99 9.40 3.45
N SER A 130 5.30 9.28 3.71
CA SER A 130 6.28 8.74 2.75
C SER A 130 6.60 7.27 2.98
N ASP A 131 6.78 6.85 4.24
CA ASP A 131 7.31 5.53 4.64
C ASP A 131 6.23 4.62 5.22
N ARG A 132 5.05 4.60 4.57
CA ARG A 132 3.89 3.83 5.03
C ARG A 132 4.16 2.33 5.12
N GLU A 133 4.96 1.79 4.21
CA GLU A 133 5.31 0.36 4.17
C GLU A 133 6.17 -0.05 5.36
N GLU A 134 7.13 0.78 5.77
CA GLU A 134 7.98 0.52 6.95
C GLU A 134 7.14 0.52 8.23
N ILE A 135 6.25 1.50 8.37
CA ILE A 135 5.35 1.60 9.52
C ILE A 135 4.43 0.38 9.59
N ALA A 136 3.85 -0.01 8.44
CA ALA A 136 3.00 -1.18 8.34
C ALA A 136 3.73 -2.47 8.72
N HIS A 137 4.97 -2.65 8.26
CA HIS A 137 5.80 -3.80 8.60
C HIS A 137 6.16 -3.85 10.09
N ASN A 138 6.52 -2.71 10.68
CA ASN A 138 6.82 -2.62 12.12
C ASN A 138 5.57 -2.95 12.96
N MET A 139 4.41 -2.40 12.59
CA MET A 139 3.14 -2.74 13.22
C MET A 139 2.79 -4.22 13.08
N GLN A 140 3.03 -4.82 11.90
CA GLN A 140 2.80 -6.24 11.68
C GLN A 140 3.65 -7.06 12.65
N SER A 141 4.97 -6.82 12.73
CA SER A 141 5.84 -7.56 13.65
C SER A 141 5.37 -7.44 15.10
N THR A 142 5.08 -6.21 15.56
CA THR A 142 4.64 -5.97 16.94
C THR A 142 3.31 -6.67 17.25
N LEU A 143 2.36 -6.67 16.30
CA LEU A 143 1.07 -7.34 16.48
C LEU A 143 1.20 -8.86 16.41
N ASP A 144 2.03 -9.37 15.52
CA ASP A 144 2.28 -10.80 15.35
C ASP A 144 2.90 -11.39 16.62
N ASP A 145 3.94 -10.78 17.16
CA ASP A 145 4.62 -11.20 18.40
C ASP A 145 3.65 -11.29 19.59
N ALA A 146 2.73 -10.33 19.71
CA ALA A 146 1.76 -10.29 20.80
C ALA A 146 0.54 -11.22 20.58
N THR A 147 0.22 -11.57 19.34
CA THR A 147 -0.94 -12.42 19.00
C THR A 147 -0.58 -13.90 18.82
N ASP A 148 0.71 -14.23 18.73
CA ASP A 148 1.23 -15.59 18.67
C ASP A 148 0.81 -16.42 19.91
N ASP A 149 0.75 -15.81 21.10
CA ASP A 149 0.26 -16.44 22.34
C ASP A 149 -1.22 -16.86 22.25
N TRP A 150 -2.00 -16.20 21.40
CA TRP A 150 -3.41 -16.54 21.13
C TRP A 150 -3.54 -17.50 19.94
N GLY A 151 -2.45 -17.95 19.33
CA GLY A 151 -2.47 -18.80 18.14
C GLY A 151 -3.00 -18.10 16.89
N ILE A 152 -2.94 -16.76 16.86
CA ILE A 152 -3.28 -15.92 15.71
C ILE A 152 -1.99 -15.50 15.02
N LYS A 153 -1.97 -15.58 13.69
CA LYS A 153 -0.86 -15.08 12.86
C LYS A 153 -1.30 -13.85 12.10
N VAL A 154 -0.60 -12.74 12.27
CA VAL A 154 -0.83 -11.51 11.51
C VAL A 154 -0.04 -11.59 10.21
N GLN A 155 -0.73 -11.58 9.07
CA GLN A 155 -0.11 -11.73 7.76
C GLN A 155 0.33 -10.38 7.19
N ARG A 156 -0.50 -9.35 7.35
CA ARG A 156 -0.26 -8.03 6.80
C ARG A 156 -1.05 -6.98 7.56
N VAL A 157 -0.45 -5.81 7.72
CA VAL A 157 -1.14 -4.59 8.17
C VAL A 157 -1.06 -3.59 7.02
N GLU A 158 -2.14 -2.86 6.78
CA GLU A 158 -2.19 -1.78 5.80
C GLU A 158 -2.72 -0.51 6.45
N ILE A 159 -2.05 0.61 6.19
CA ILE A 159 -2.54 1.93 6.55
C ILE A 159 -3.44 2.38 5.40
N LYS A 160 -4.70 2.70 5.68
CA LYS A 160 -5.71 2.99 4.66
C LYS A 160 -5.68 4.47 4.33
N ASP A 161 -6.18 5.32 5.21
CA ASP A 161 -6.24 6.78 5.04
C ASP A 161 -5.56 7.52 6.18
N VAL A 162 -4.89 8.63 5.84
CA VAL A 162 -4.32 9.60 6.78
C VAL A 162 -4.98 10.94 6.53
N LYS A 163 -5.86 11.36 7.44
CA LYS A 163 -6.61 12.61 7.35
C LYS A 163 -5.94 13.66 8.23
N LEU A 164 -5.69 14.83 7.64
CA LEU A 164 -5.15 16.00 8.31
C LEU A 164 -6.27 17.04 8.52
N PRO A 165 -6.15 17.93 9.52
CA PRO A 165 -7.01 19.09 9.65
C PRO A 165 -7.01 19.92 8.38
N VAL A 166 -8.19 20.33 7.91
CA VAL A 166 -8.37 21.04 6.64
C VAL A 166 -7.51 22.32 6.55
N GLN A 167 -7.31 23.01 7.68
CA GLN A 167 -6.46 24.20 7.76
C GLN A 167 -4.99 23.89 7.44
N LEU A 168 -4.44 22.83 8.06
CA LEU A 168 -3.06 22.40 7.84
C LEU A 168 -2.88 21.86 6.41
N GLN A 169 -3.84 21.06 5.92
CA GLN A 169 -3.78 20.50 4.56
C GLN A 169 -3.69 21.60 3.50
N ARG A 170 -4.44 22.69 3.65
CA ARG A 170 -4.38 23.85 2.74
C ARG A 170 -3.05 24.58 2.83
N ALA A 171 -2.53 24.80 4.04
CA ALA A 171 -1.24 25.46 4.23
C ALA A 171 -0.09 24.64 3.63
N MET A 172 -0.07 23.33 3.87
CA MET A 172 0.92 22.41 3.29
C MET A 172 0.81 22.32 1.77
N ALA A 173 -0.41 22.32 1.22
CA ALA A 173 -0.61 22.33 -0.23
C ALA A 173 -0.03 23.60 -0.87
N ALA A 174 -0.29 24.77 -0.27
CA ALA A 174 0.25 26.04 -0.74
C ALA A 174 1.79 26.11 -0.63
N GLU A 175 2.36 25.63 0.47
CA GLU A 175 3.81 25.55 0.65
C GLU A 175 4.46 24.60 -0.36
N ALA A 176 3.87 23.43 -0.56
CA ALA A 176 4.36 22.44 -1.52
C ALA A 176 4.27 22.95 -2.96
N GLU A 177 3.22 23.69 -3.32
CA GLU A 177 3.07 24.33 -4.62
C GLU A 177 4.15 25.40 -4.84
N ALA A 178 4.34 26.31 -3.87
CA ALA A 178 5.38 27.34 -3.93
C ALA A 178 6.79 26.74 -4.03
N SER A 179 7.09 25.68 -3.27
CA SER A 179 8.37 24.97 -3.33
C SER A 179 8.58 24.27 -4.67
N ARG A 180 7.53 23.64 -5.23
CA ARG A 180 7.57 23.02 -6.56
C ARG A 180 7.79 24.06 -7.65
N GLU A 181 7.12 25.21 -7.60
CA GLU A 181 7.29 26.28 -8.57
C GLU A 181 8.70 26.88 -8.51
N ALA A 182 9.21 27.13 -7.30
CA ALA A 182 10.58 27.61 -7.10
C ALA A 182 11.61 26.62 -7.65
N ARG A 183 11.46 25.32 -7.34
CA ARG A 183 12.33 24.26 -7.89
C ARG A 183 12.24 24.17 -9.42
N ALA A 184 11.04 24.26 -9.98
CA ALA A 184 10.84 24.24 -11.42
C ALA A 184 11.57 25.41 -12.11
N LYS A 185 11.52 26.61 -11.52
CA LYS A 185 12.26 27.79 -12.05
C LYS A 185 13.77 27.60 -12.00
N VAL A 186 14.31 27.03 -10.92
CA VAL A 186 15.74 26.73 -10.82
C VAL A 186 16.16 25.71 -11.87
N ILE A 187 15.40 24.62 -12.03
CA ILE A 187 15.67 23.58 -13.04
C ILE A 187 15.59 24.17 -14.46
N ALA A 188 14.62 25.05 -14.73
CA ALA A 188 14.50 25.73 -16.02
C ALA A 188 15.70 26.63 -16.31
N ALA A 189 16.11 27.47 -15.35
CA ALA A 189 17.27 28.35 -15.49
C ALA A 189 18.59 27.56 -15.66
N GLU A 190 18.76 26.47 -14.92
CA GLU A 190 19.91 25.58 -15.06
C GLU A 190 19.91 24.86 -16.41
N GLY A 191 18.73 24.43 -16.87
CA GLY A 191 18.51 23.90 -18.22
C GLY A 191 18.90 24.91 -19.31
N GLU A 192 18.47 26.17 -19.19
CA GLU A 192 18.81 27.25 -20.12
C GLU A 192 20.31 27.55 -20.13
N MET A 193 20.97 27.57 -18.96
CA MET A 193 22.41 27.78 -18.86
C MET A 193 23.20 26.64 -19.54
N ASN A 194 22.79 25.40 -19.29
CA ASN A 194 23.41 24.21 -19.89
C ASN A 194 23.21 24.18 -21.40
N ALA A 195 22.00 24.49 -21.89
CA ALA A 195 21.71 24.63 -23.30
C ALA A 195 22.56 25.74 -23.95
N SER A 196 22.66 26.90 -23.31
CA SER A 196 23.46 28.04 -23.79
C SER A 196 24.96 27.69 -23.88
N ARG A 197 25.49 26.91 -22.92
CA ARG A 197 26.88 26.43 -22.95
C ARG A 197 27.12 25.49 -24.13
N ALA A 198 26.24 24.52 -24.33
CA ALA A 198 26.32 23.59 -25.47
C ALA A 198 26.21 24.34 -26.82
N LEU A 199 25.32 25.33 -26.93
CA LEU A 199 25.20 26.16 -28.13
C LEU A 199 26.45 27.01 -28.38
N LYS A 200 27.08 27.55 -27.33
CA LYS A 200 28.35 28.28 -27.44
C LYS A 200 29.47 27.38 -27.96
N GLU A 201 29.61 26.17 -27.40
CA GLU A 201 30.59 25.19 -27.87
C GLU A 201 30.34 24.80 -29.34
N ALA A 202 29.08 24.51 -29.70
CA ALA A 202 28.72 24.24 -31.09
C ALA A 202 29.04 25.43 -32.01
N SER A 203 28.83 26.67 -31.56
CA SER A 203 29.15 27.88 -32.33
C SER A 203 30.65 28.03 -32.59
N LEU A 204 31.50 27.72 -31.60
CA LEU A 204 32.96 27.73 -31.76
C LEU A 204 33.40 26.72 -32.82
N VAL A 205 32.90 25.48 -32.74
CA VAL A 205 33.19 24.42 -33.73
C VAL A 205 32.73 24.83 -35.14
N ILE A 206 31.57 25.47 -35.25
CA ILE A 206 31.06 25.96 -36.54
C ILE A 206 31.91 27.10 -37.10
N THR A 207 32.48 27.94 -36.24
CA THR A 207 33.36 29.05 -36.66
C THR A 207 34.69 28.54 -37.22
N GLU A 208 35.19 27.41 -36.71
CA GLU A 208 36.41 26.77 -37.24
C GLU A 208 36.26 26.28 -38.69
N SER A 209 35.04 25.98 -39.15
CA SER A 209 34.77 25.52 -40.51
C SER A 209 33.63 26.29 -41.18
N PRO A 210 33.93 27.23 -42.10
CA PRO A 210 32.91 28.03 -42.80
C PRO A 210 31.87 27.19 -43.55
N ALA A 211 32.26 25.99 -44.02
CA ALA A 211 31.36 25.06 -44.69
C ALA A 211 30.24 24.54 -43.78
N ALA A 212 30.45 24.49 -42.45
CA ALA A 212 29.46 24.03 -41.48
C ALA A 212 28.25 24.98 -41.39
N LEU A 213 28.46 26.30 -41.49
CA LEU A 213 27.37 27.28 -41.56
C LEU A 213 26.51 27.07 -42.81
N GLN A 214 27.15 26.78 -43.94
CA GLN A 214 26.47 26.53 -45.21
C GLN A 214 25.63 25.25 -45.16
N LEU A 215 26.17 24.16 -44.59
CA LEU A 215 25.42 22.92 -44.38
C LEU A 215 24.24 23.12 -43.43
N ARG A 216 24.43 23.86 -42.33
CA ARG A 216 23.34 24.16 -41.41
C ARG A 216 22.27 25.02 -42.07
N TYR A 217 22.66 26.01 -42.89
CA TYR A 217 21.72 26.80 -43.70
C TYR A 217 20.88 25.93 -44.64
N LEU A 218 21.51 24.99 -45.36
CA LEU A 218 20.82 24.03 -46.22
C LEU A 218 19.89 23.11 -45.42
N GLN A 219 20.30 22.64 -44.24
CA GLN A 219 19.43 21.87 -43.34
C GLN A 219 18.20 22.69 -42.91
N THR A 220 18.36 23.94 -42.48
CA THR A 220 17.23 24.80 -42.11
C THR A 220 16.26 24.98 -43.27
N LEU A 221 16.75 25.10 -44.50
CA LEU A 221 15.90 25.16 -45.70
C LEU A 221 15.08 23.87 -45.88
N THR A 222 15.67 22.71 -45.62
CA THR A 222 14.91 21.44 -45.69
C THR A 222 13.84 21.34 -44.61
N THR A 223 14.09 21.84 -43.40
CA THR A 223 13.10 21.86 -42.31
C THR A 223 11.94 22.81 -42.63
N ILE A 224 12.24 24.01 -43.15
CA ILE A 224 11.22 24.98 -43.58
C ILE A 224 10.39 24.43 -44.74
N ALA A 225 11.02 23.76 -45.70
CA ALA A 225 10.32 23.09 -46.80
C ALA A 225 9.41 21.94 -46.31
N ALA A 226 9.76 21.28 -45.21
CA ALA A 226 8.96 20.22 -44.60
C ALA A 226 7.71 20.73 -43.87
N GLU A 227 7.75 21.92 -43.27
CA GLU A 227 6.62 22.52 -42.52
C GLU A 227 5.48 23.09 -43.40
N LYS A 228 5.55 22.97 -44.74
CA LYS A 228 4.50 23.43 -45.68
C LYS A 228 4.04 24.89 -45.51
N ASN A 229 4.91 25.79 -45.07
CA ASN A 229 4.56 27.21 -44.95
C ASN A 229 4.77 27.93 -46.30
N SER A 230 3.75 28.62 -46.82
CA SER A 230 3.70 29.14 -48.20
C SER A 230 4.45 30.46 -48.42
N THR A 231 5.01 31.06 -47.37
CA THR A 231 5.75 32.34 -47.44
C THR A 231 7.16 32.14 -46.90
N ILE A 232 8.13 31.94 -47.80
CA ILE A 232 9.56 31.80 -47.46
C ILE A 232 10.19 33.20 -47.52
N ILE A 233 10.41 33.80 -46.35
CA ILE A 233 11.18 35.05 -46.24
C ILE A 233 12.66 34.65 -46.26
N PHE A 234 13.39 35.05 -47.30
CA PHE A 234 14.83 34.80 -47.44
C PHE A 234 15.64 35.88 -46.71
N PRO A 235 16.29 35.58 -45.58
CA PRO A 235 17.33 36.45 -45.04
C PRO A 235 18.58 36.30 -45.91
N LEU A 236 18.88 37.31 -46.73
CA LEU A 236 20.13 37.36 -47.49
C LEU A 236 21.29 37.72 -46.55
N PRO A 237 22.44 37.02 -46.61
CA PRO A 237 23.62 37.35 -45.83
C PRO A 237 24.10 38.78 -46.13
N ILE A 238 24.42 39.55 -45.08
CA ILE A 238 24.82 40.95 -45.18
C ILE A 238 26.11 41.13 -46.01
N ASP A 239 26.96 40.11 -46.07
CA ASP A 239 28.18 40.12 -46.90
C ASP A 239 27.88 40.21 -48.41
N MET A 240 26.78 39.61 -48.88
CA MET A 240 26.34 39.75 -50.28
C MET A 240 25.77 41.14 -50.56
N MET A 241 25.15 41.78 -49.57
CA MET A 241 24.67 43.16 -49.66
C MET A 241 25.83 44.17 -49.72
N GLN A 242 26.91 43.96 -48.96
CA GLN A 242 28.11 44.81 -49.03
C GLN A 242 28.83 44.70 -50.39
N GLY A 243 28.87 43.51 -51.01
CA GLY A 243 29.42 43.35 -52.36
C GLY A 243 28.66 44.14 -53.44
N ILE A 244 27.34 44.28 -53.30
CA ILE A 244 26.49 45.07 -54.22
C ILE A 244 26.62 46.57 -53.95
N MET A 245 26.80 46.98 -52.68
CA MET A 245 26.94 48.39 -52.30
C MET A 245 28.36 48.95 -52.50
N GLY A 246 29.39 48.09 -52.49
CA GLY A 246 30.78 48.42 -52.79
C GLY A 246 31.11 48.54 -54.28
N ALA A 247 30.29 47.96 -55.17
CA ALA A 247 30.45 48.05 -56.63
C ALA A 247 29.98 49.39 -57.24
N LYS A 248 29.62 50.37 -56.39
CA LYS A 248 29.07 51.67 -56.81
C LYS A 248 30.02 52.87 -56.62
N LYS A 249 31.33 52.63 -56.55
CA LYS A 249 32.36 53.67 -56.59
C LYS A 249 33.27 53.50 -57.80
#